data_AF-A0A7C2Z9C5-F1
#
_entry.id   AF-A0A7C2Z9C5-F1
#
_cell.length_a   1.000
_cell.length_b   1.000
_cell.length_c   1.000
_cell.angle_alpha   90.00
_cell.angle_beta   90.00
_cell.angle_gamma   90.00
#
_symmetry.space_group_name_H-M   'P 1'
#
loop_
_entity.id
_entity.type
_entity.pdbx_description
1 polymer ?
#
loop_
_entity_poly.entity_id
_entity_poly.type
_entity_poly.pdbx_seq_one_letter_code
_entity_poly.pdbx_strand_id
1 'polypeptide(L)'
;MTREQLTRMENDVARALIRALEMAHPHLEGHSERVASYAVAIGCELGLSKATLRGLRIAAALHDIGMLGLPNELLVAASLTPDQRKQIQQHPRLSVQLVSRIHRFREIALWIECHHERWDGSGYPYGWQGEQIPLPARVLAVAEAFDGMRTETPYRPALSEQDAVAHIQQGAGALFDPRVVAAFLKVQPILQPVGRE
;
A
#
# COMPACT_ATOMS: atom_id res chain seq x y z
N MET A 1 13.88 19.72 -20.89
CA MET A 1 14.08 18.64 -19.88
C MET A 1 13.96 17.30 -20.60
N THR A 2 14.95 16.41 -20.45
CA THR A 2 14.91 15.07 -21.05
C THR A 2 13.90 14.18 -20.31
N ARG A 3 13.44 13.09 -20.95
CA ARG A 3 12.52 12.11 -20.33
C ARG A 3 13.10 11.50 -19.05
N GLU A 4 14.42 11.34 -19.02
CA GLU A 4 15.17 10.85 -17.87
C GLU A 4 15.20 11.87 -16.73
N GLN A 5 15.47 13.15 -17.04
CA GLN A 5 15.39 14.24 -16.07
C GLN A 5 13.97 14.38 -15.47
N LEU A 6 12.93 14.25 -16.29
CA LEU A 6 11.54 14.26 -15.84
C LEU A 6 11.26 13.11 -14.85
N THR A 7 11.68 11.90 -15.20
CA THR A 7 11.46 10.70 -14.36
C THR A 7 12.21 10.80 -13.05
N ARG A 8 13.43 11.35 -13.06
CA ARG A 8 14.20 11.60 -11.84
C ARG A 8 13.49 12.60 -10.93
N MET A 9 13.05 13.72 -11.48
CA MET A 9 12.34 14.75 -10.72
C MET A 9 11.05 14.22 -10.08
N GLU A 10 10.30 13.38 -10.78
CA GLU A 10 9.10 12.75 -10.21
C GLU A 10 9.40 11.80 -9.05
N ASN A 11 10.45 10.99 -9.17
CA ASN A 11 10.88 10.12 -8.08
C ASN A 11 11.33 10.94 -6.86
N ASP A 12 12.02 12.06 -7.09
CA ASP A 12 12.50 12.93 -6.02
C ASP A 12 11.33 13.63 -5.30
N VAL A 13 10.30 14.07 -6.03
CA VAL A 13 9.06 14.60 -5.44
C VAL A 13 8.32 13.52 -4.65
N ALA A 14 8.17 12.31 -5.20
CA ALA A 14 7.52 11.21 -4.47
C ALA A 14 8.26 10.88 -3.17
N ARG A 15 9.60 10.80 -3.20
CA ARG A 15 10.43 10.61 -2.00
C ARG A 15 10.27 11.73 -0.98
N ALA A 16 10.18 12.98 -1.42
CA ALA A 16 9.97 14.10 -0.50
C ALA A 16 8.61 14.00 0.22
N LEU A 17 7.55 13.60 -0.48
CA LEU A 17 6.24 13.38 0.11
C LEU A 17 6.23 12.21 1.09
N ILE A 18 6.89 11.10 0.75
CA ILE A 18 7.05 9.94 1.64
C ILE A 18 7.79 10.36 2.91
N ARG A 19 8.88 11.12 2.77
CA ARG A 19 9.65 11.62 3.92
C ARG A 19 8.82 12.52 4.82
N ALA A 20 7.94 13.35 4.25
CA ALA A 20 7.02 14.15 5.04
C ALA A 20 6.04 13.29 5.85
N LEU A 21 5.52 12.20 5.25
CA LEU A 21 4.68 11.23 5.94
C LEU A 21 5.43 10.51 7.07
N GLU A 22 6.63 10.00 6.80
CA GLU A 22 7.49 9.33 7.80
C GLU A 22 7.89 10.26 8.95
N MET A 23 8.14 11.54 8.67
CA MET A 23 8.42 12.54 9.71
C MET A 23 7.20 12.80 10.60
N ALA A 24 5.99 12.79 10.04
CA ALA A 24 4.76 12.92 10.81
C ALA A 24 4.44 11.62 11.59
N HIS A 25 4.85 10.47 11.06
CA HIS A 25 4.54 9.14 11.59
C HIS A 25 5.79 8.24 11.60
N PRO A 26 6.64 8.35 12.64
CA PRO A 26 7.93 7.64 12.68
C PRO A 26 7.83 6.11 12.56
N HIS A 27 6.72 5.50 12.98
CA HIS A 27 6.49 4.06 12.83
C HIS A 27 6.28 3.60 11.38
N LEU A 28 6.03 4.53 10.44
CA LEU A 28 5.95 4.26 9.00
C LEU A 28 7.32 4.37 8.31
N GLU A 29 8.42 4.58 9.04
CA GLU A 29 9.74 4.66 8.43
C GLU A 29 10.08 3.41 7.59
N GLY A 30 10.39 3.64 6.32
CA GLY A 30 10.70 2.59 5.34
C GLY A 30 9.50 1.77 4.88
N HIS A 31 8.30 1.96 5.46
CA HIS A 31 7.08 1.21 5.12
C HIS A 31 6.76 1.32 3.63
N SER A 32 6.67 2.55 3.11
CA SER A 32 6.36 2.81 1.69
C SER A 32 7.34 2.10 0.73
N GLU A 33 8.63 2.02 1.07
CA GLU A 33 9.64 1.35 0.23
C GLU A 33 9.53 -0.17 0.31
N ARG A 34 9.23 -0.73 1.49
CA ARG A 34 8.98 -2.17 1.67
C ARG A 34 7.72 -2.61 0.92
N VAL A 35 6.61 -1.90 1.09
CA VAL A 35 5.36 -2.14 0.35
C VAL A 35 5.60 -2.06 -1.16
N ALA A 36 6.33 -1.05 -1.63
CA ALA A 36 6.69 -0.94 -3.05
C ALA A 36 7.53 -2.11 -3.56
N SER A 37 8.47 -2.59 -2.74
CA SER A 37 9.30 -3.76 -3.07
C SER A 37 8.47 -5.03 -3.19
N TYR A 38 7.59 -5.31 -2.23
CA TYR A 38 6.67 -6.45 -2.28
C TYR A 38 5.73 -6.34 -3.48
N ALA A 39 5.10 -5.19 -3.69
CA ALA A 39 4.13 -4.99 -4.77
C ALA A 39 4.78 -5.21 -6.14
N VAL A 40 5.97 -4.66 -6.39
CA VAL A 40 6.69 -4.86 -7.65
C VAL A 40 7.08 -6.33 -7.84
N ALA A 41 7.57 -7.01 -6.81
CA ALA A 41 7.93 -8.43 -6.91
C ALA A 41 6.72 -9.32 -7.23
N ILE A 42 5.60 -9.11 -6.53
CA ILE A 42 4.34 -9.80 -6.79
C ILE A 42 3.86 -9.51 -8.22
N GLY A 43 3.89 -8.25 -8.63
CA GLY A 43 3.51 -7.84 -9.99
C GLY A 43 4.38 -8.48 -11.08
N CYS A 44 5.69 -8.62 -10.84
CA CYS A 44 6.61 -9.30 -11.75
C CYS A 44 6.24 -10.78 -11.90
N GLU A 45 5.98 -11.48 -10.79
CA GLU A 45 5.54 -12.88 -10.80
C GLU A 45 4.20 -13.07 -11.54
N LEU A 46 3.30 -12.08 -11.45
CA LEU A 46 2.04 -12.07 -12.20
C LEU A 46 2.18 -11.68 -13.68
N GLY A 47 3.39 -11.37 -14.16
CA GLY A 47 3.65 -11.01 -15.55
C GLY A 47 3.17 -9.61 -15.93
N LEU A 48 3.03 -8.68 -14.97
CA LEU A 48 2.62 -7.31 -15.25
C LEU A 48 3.65 -6.58 -16.14
N SER A 49 3.14 -5.69 -16.99
CA SER A 49 4.00 -4.93 -17.91
C SER A 49 4.97 -4.02 -17.16
N LYS A 50 6.13 -3.69 -17.76
CA LYS A 50 7.07 -2.70 -17.21
C LYS A 50 6.43 -1.34 -16.91
N ALA A 51 5.41 -0.95 -17.67
CA ALA A 51 4.68 0.29 -17.40
C ALA A 51 3.84 0.18 -16.12
N THR A 52 3.09 -0.91 -15.99
CA THR A 52 2.28 -1.21 -14.80
C THR A 52 3.15 -1.34 -13.55
N LEU A 53 4.31 -2.01 -13.63
CA LEU A 53 5.24 -2.16 -12.51
C LEU A 53 5.79 -0.81 -12.02
N ARG A 54 6.09 0.11 -12.95
CA ARG A 54 6.49 1.48 -12.59
C ARG A 54 5.37 2.23 -11.89
N GLY A 55 4.15 2.14 -12.42
CA GLY A 55 2.98 2.72 -11.77
C GLY A 55 2.75 2.13 -10.38
N LEU A 56 2.88 0.82 -10.24
CA LEU A 56 2.65 0.10 -8.98
C LEU A 56 3.67 0.51 -7.91
N ARG A 57 4.94 0.70 -8.30
CA ARG A 57 5.96 1.23 -7.39
C ARG A 57 5.59 2.61 -6.86
N ILE A 58 5.11 3.51 -7.73
CA ILE A 58 4.70 4.87 -7.32
C ILE A 58 3.42 4.80 -6.48
N ALA A 59 2.46 3.95 -6.86
CA ALA A 59 1.21 3.75 -6.13
C ALA A 59 1.46 3.27 -4.70
N ALA A 60 2.28 2.23 -4.55
CA ALA A 60 2.71 1.71 -3.25
C ALA A 60 3.45 2.76 -2.43
N ALA A 61 4.28 3.58 -3.06
CA ALA A 61 5.01 4.61 -2.35
C ALA A 61 4.10 5.72 -1.81
N LEU A 62 3.02 6.03 -2.53
CA LEU A 62 2.12 7.15 -2.23
C LEU A 62 0.76 6.74 -1.64
N HIS A 63 0.53 5.47 -1.34
CA HIS A 63 -0.81 4.99 -1.00
C HIS A 63 -1.39 5.65 0.27
N ASP A 64 -0.51 5.95 1.24
CA ASP A 64 -0.87 6.48 2.56
C ASP A 64 -0.57 7.97 2.79
N ILE A 65 -0.14 8.72 1.77
CA ILE A 65 0.19 10.15 1.94
C ILE A 65 -1.01 10.99 2.42
N GLY A 66 -2.23 10.52 2.19
CA GLY A 66 -3.47 11.11 2.67
C GLY A 66 -3.60 11.12 4.20
N MET A 67 -2.83 10.32 4.92
CA MET A 67 -2.79 10.36 6.39
C MET A 67 -2.31 11.71 6.93
N LEU A 68 -1.50 12.46 6.16
CA LEU A 68 -1.10 13.84 6.49
C LEU A 68 -2.29 14.80 6.63
N GLY A 69 -3.45 14.46 6.04
CA GLY A 69 -4.68 15.23 6.17
C GLY A 69 -5.56 14.83 7.37
N LEU A 70 -5.13 13.87 8.18
CA LEU A 70 -5.90 13.37 9.33
C LEU A 70 -5.37 13.96 10.66
N PRO A 71 -6.24 14.11 11.68
CA PRO A 71 -5.80 14.46 13.03
C PRO A 71 -4.84 13.42 13.61
N ASN A 72 -3.76 13.88 14.25
CA ASN A 72 -2.73 13.00 14.83
C ASN A 72 -3.28 12.04 15.89
N GLU A 73 -4.32 12.45 16.64
CA GLU A 73 -4.92 11.64 17.70
C GLU A 73 -5.54 10.35 17.16
N LEU A 74 -5.98 10.34 15.89
CA LEU A 74 -6.49 9.13 15.25
C LEU A 74 -5.39 8.11 15.00
N LEU A 75 -4.19 8.58 14.67
CA LEU A 75 -3.09 7.75 14.19
C LEU A 75 -2.31 7.09 15.33
N VAL A 76 -2.41 7.65 16.55
CA VAL A 76 -1.78 7.12 17.77
C VAL A 76 -2.76 6.35 18.67
N ALA A 77 -4.05 6.29 18.30
CA ALA A 77 -5.07 5.64 19.11
C ALA A 77 -4.91 4.11 19.11
N ALA A 78 -4.80 3.52 20.31
CA ALA A 78 -4.74 2.07 20.48
C ALA A 78 -6.04 1.35 20.04
N SER A 79 -7.16 2.05 20.09
CA SER A 79 -8.45 1.57 19.61
C SER A 79 -9.25 2.72 19.01
N LEU A 80 -9.84 2.49 17.85
CA LEU A 80 -10.65 3.49 17.15
C LEU A 80 -12.13 3.29 17.48
N THR A 81 -12.82 4.38 17.83
CA THR A 81 -14.29 4.40 17.81
C THR A 81 -14.81 4.22 16.37
N PRO A 82 -16.09 3.87 16.18
CA PRO A 82 -16.67 3.77 14.84
C PRO A 82 -16.49 5.04 13.98
N ASP A 83 -16.56 6.23 14.59
CA ASP A 83 -16.39 7.50 13.88
C ASP A 83 -14.93 7.78 13.54
N GLN A 84 -14.00 7.51 14.47
CA GLN A 84 -12.56 7.60 14.20
C GLN A 84 -12.14 6.64 13.07
N ARG A 85 -12.71 5.44 13.05
CA ARG A 85 -12.49 4.46 11.97
C ARG A 85 -12.96 5.01 10.62
N LYS A 86 -14.16 5.60 10.55
CA LYS A 86 -14.66 6.23 9.31
C LYS A 86 -13.77 7.37 8.83
N GLN A 87 -13.16 8.13 9.76
CA GLN A 87 -12.22 9.21 9.43
C GLN A 87 -10.92 8.65 8.85
N ILE A 88 -10.30 7.65 9.49
CA ILE A 88 -9.08 7.00 8.95
C ILE A 88 -9.34 6.36 7.58
N GLN A 89 -10.51 5.75 7.37
CA GLN A 89 -10.89 5.17 6.09
C GLN A 89 -10.99 6.18 4.94
N GLN A 90 -10.91 7.49 5.22
CA GLN A 90 -10.81 8.52 4.17
C GLN A 90 -9.39 8.68 3.60
N HIS A 91 -8.33 8.17 4.24
CA HIS A 91 -6.96 8.40 3.76
C HIS A 91 -6.73 7.98 2.30
N PRO A 92 -7.33 6.91 1.72
CA PRO A 92 -7.10 6.59 0.31
C PRO A 92 -7.63 7.70 -0.61
N ARG A 93 -8.80 8.25 -0.28
CA ARG A 93 -9.39 9.39 -1.00
C ARG A 93 -8.55 10.65 -0.85
N LEU A 94 -8.01 10.91 0.34
CA LEU A 94 -7.10 12.04 0.57
C LEU A 94 -5.79 11.86 -0.22
N SER A 95 -5.23 10.65 -0.27
CA SER A 95 -4.07 10.32 -1.11
C SER A 95 -4.37 10.60 -2.58
N VAL A 96 -5.54 10.18 -3.08
CA VAL A 96 -6.00 10.49 -4.45
C VAL A 96 -6.07 11.99 -4.71
N GLN A 97 -6.61 12.78 -3.77
CA GLN A 97 -6.69 14.24 -3.92
C GLN A 97 -5.30 14.88 -4.06
N LEU A 98 -4.30 14.35 -3.36
CA LEU A 98 -2.91 14.79 -3.47
C LEU A 98 -2.27 14.36 -4.79
N VAL A 99 -2.35 13.07 -5.15
CA VAL A 99 -1.66 12.54 -6.35
C VAL A 99 -2.33 12.96 -7.66
N SER A 100 -3.65 13.16 -7.69
CA SER A 100 -4.41 13.48 -8.91
C SER A 100 -4.05 14.84 -9.52
N ARG A 101 -3.41 15.72 -8.74
CA ARG A 101 -2.83 16.98 -9.23
C ARG A 101 -1.66 16.74 -10.19
N ILE A 102 -1.01 15.57 -10.10
CA ILE A 102 0.08 15.15 -10.97
C ILE A 102 -0.53 14.33 -12.12
N HIS A 103 -0.61 14.92 -13.32
CA HIS A 103 -1.31 14.32 -14.46
C HIS A 103 -0.87 12.89 -14.79
N ARG A 104 0.42 12.57 -14.58
CA ARG A 104 0.99 11.25 -14.84
C ARG A 104 0.58 10.19 -13.81
N PHE A 105 0.02 10.60 -12.67
CA PHE A 105 -0.39 9.70 -11.59
C PHE A 105 -1.91 9.41 -11.61
N ARG A 106 -2.65 9.88 -12.61
CA ARG A 106 -4.08 9.58 -12.73
C ARG A 106 -4.36 8.09 -12.85
N GLU A 107 -3.50 7.34 -13.54
CA GLU A 107 -3.68 5.89 -13.72
C GLU A 107 -3.49 5.11 -12.42
N ILE A 108 -2.63 5.59 -11.51
CA ILE A 108 -2.37 4.96 -10.23
C ILE A 108 -3.34 5.40 -9.14
N ALA A 109 -4.06 6.51 -9.35
CA ALA A 109 -4.98 7.07 -8.37
C ALA A 109 -6.06 6.06 -7.98
N LEU A 110 -6.64 5.35 -8.95
CA LEU A 110 -7.63 4.31 -8.65
C LEU A 110 -7.02 3.13 -7.87
N TRP A 111 -5.74 2.82 -8.10
CA TRP A 111 -5.08 1.73 -7.38
C TRP A 111 -4.84 2.09 -5.92
N ILE A 112 -4.44 3.35 -5.68
CA ILE A 112 -4.34 3.93 -4.35
C ILE A 112 -5.73 3.99 -3.71
N GLU A 113 -6.77 4.42 -4.41
CA GLU A 113 -8.09 4.54 -3.78
C GLU A 113 -8.65 3.19 -3.31
N CYS A 114 -8.40 2.14 -4.10
CA CYS A 114 -8.96 0.81 -3.89
C CYS A 114 -8.04 -0.15 -3.11
N HIS A 115 -6.92 0.30 -2.54
CA HIS A 115 -5.98 -0.62 -1.88
C HIS A 115 -6.51 -1.26 -0.58
N HIS A 116 -7.62 -0.74 -0.04
CA HIS A 116 -8.37 -1.34 1.08
C HIS A 116 -9.66 -2.06 0.64
N GLU A 117 -9.90 -2.20 -0.67
CA GLU A 117 -10.95 -3.10 -1.14
C GLU A 117 -10.55 -4.55 -0.84
N ARG A 118 -11.54 -5.37 -0.53
CA ARG A 118 -11.35 -6.78 -0.18
C ARG A 118 -12.01 -7.65 -1.23
N TRP A 119 -11.42 -8.81 -1.47
CA TRP A 119 -11.89 -9.72 -2.53
C TRP A 119 -13.38 -10.09 -2.39
N ASP A 120 -13.87 -10.22 -1.16
CA ASP A 120 -15.29 -10.51 -0.82
C ASP A 120 -16.22 -9.29 -0.81
N GLY A 121 -15.70 -8.08 -1.01
CA GLY A 121 -16.47 -6.83 -1.01
C GLY A 121 -16.74 -6.24 0.37
N SER A 122 -16.18 -6.80 1.43
CA SER A 122 -16.24 -6.22 2.79
C SER A 122 -15.29 -5.04 2.99
N GLY A 123 -14.55 -4.65 1.94
CA GLY A 123 -13.61 -3.55 1.92
C GLY A 123 -14.26 -2.18 1.67
N TYR A 124 -13.43 -1.19 1.41
CA TYR A 124 -13.83 0.19 1.17
C TYR A 124 -12.91 0.84 0.12
N PRO A 125 -13.31 1.94 -0.54
CA PRO A 125 -14.50 2.77 -0.28
C PRO A 125 -15.77 2.40 -1.05
N TYR A 126 -15.71 1.50 -2.02
CA TYR A 126 -16.81 1.15 -2.92
C TYR A 126 -17.45 -0.21 -2.59
N GLY A 127 -16.73 -1.10 -1.90
CA GLY A 127 -17.19 -2.46 -1.64
C GLY A 127 -17.15 -3.33 -2.90
N TRP A 128 -16.17 -3.07 -3.77
CA TRP A 128 -15.98 -3.82 -5.00
C TRP A 128 -15.54 -5.25 -4.70
N GLN A 129 -16.02 -6.19 -5.51
CA GLN A 129 -15.81 -7.62 -5.33
C GLN A 129 -14.99 -8.22 -6.45
N GLY A 130 -14.09 -9.13 -6.09
CA GLY A 130 -13.31 -9.91 -7.04
C GLY A 130 -12.58 -9.04 -8.06
N GLU A 131 -12.89 -9.26 -9.33
CA GLU A 131 -12.23 -8.59 -10.46
C GLU A 131 -12.75 -7.18 -10.75
N GLN A 132 -13.78 -6.71 -10.04
CA GLN A 132 -14.15 -5.28 -10.05
C GLN A 132 -13.00 -4.42 -9.49
N ILE A 133 -12.20 -5.00 -8.58
CA ILE A 133 -11.00 -4.36 -8.05
C ILE A 133 -9.89 -4.46 -9.11
N PRO A 134 -9.23 -3.34 -9.49
CA PRO A 134 -8.09 -3.40 -10.39
C PRO A 134 -6.99 -4.32 -9.87
N LEU A 135 -6.39 -5.13 -10.76
CA LEU A 135 -5.33 -6.06 -10.36
C LEU A 135 -4.17 -5.38 -9.61
N PRO A 136 -3.67 -4.19 -10.02
CA PRO A 136 -2.65 -3.47 -9.25
C PRO A 136 -3.10 -3.11 -7.81
N ALA A 137 -4.37 -2.76 -7.60
CA ALA A 137 -4.89 -2.49 -6.26
C ALA A 137 -4.94 -3.76 -5.39
N ARG A 138 -5.31 -4.90 -5.98
CA ARG A 138 -5.25 -6.21 -5.30
C ARG A 138 -3.83 -6.60 -4.91
N VAL A 139 -2.84 -6.26 -5.75
CA VAL A 139 -1.41 -6.44 -5.41
C VAL A 139 -0.99 -5.53 -4.26
N LEU A 140 -1.40 -4.26 -4.28
CA LEU A 140 -1.15 -3.33 -3.18
C LEU A 140 -1.74 -3.83 -1.86
N ALA A 141 -2.99 -4.32 -1.86
CA ALA A 141 -3.66 -4.81 -0.66
C ALA A 141 -2.86 -5.93 0.04
N VAL A 142 -2.28 -6.86 -0.72
CA VAL A 142 -1.45 -7.95 -0.16
C VAL A 142 -0.11 -7.43 0.35
N ALA A 143 0.56 -6.58 -0.43
CA ALA A 143 1.84 -5.99 -0.04
C ALA A 143 1.71 -5.13 1.23
N GLU A 144 0.64 -4.35 1.31
CA GLU A 144 0.31 -3.47 2.43
C GLU A 144 -0.01 -4.27 3.68
N ALA A 145 -0.92 -5.25 3.58
CA ALA A 145 -1.27 -6.09 4.71
C ALA A 145 -0.05 -6.83 5.28
N PHE A 146 0.85 -7.33 4.42
CA PHE A 146 2.04 -8.03 4.88
C PHE A 146 3.02 -7.11 5.61
N ASP A 147 3.36 -5.94 5.03
CA ASP A 147 4.26 -5.02 5.72
C ASP A 147 3.62 -4.42 6.97
N GLY A 148 2.36 -4.03 6.90
CA GLY A 148 1.59 -3.50 8.01
C GLY A 148 1.53 -4.48 9.19
N MET A 149 1.37 -5.79 8.96
CA MET A 149 1.42 -6.80 10.04
C MET A 149 2.82 -6.96 10.66
N ARG A 150 3.87 -6.68 9.90
CA ARG A 150 5.27 -6.83 10.31
C ARG A 150 5.89 -5.53 10.81
N THR A 151 5.14 -4.43 10.77
CA THR A 151 5.54 -3.12 11.30
C THR A 151 5.02 -2.99 12.73
N GLU A 152 5.94 -2.69 13.65
CA GLU A 152 5.59 -2.36 15.03
C GLU A 152 4.94 -0.97 15.07
N THR A 153 3.90 -0.85 15.89
CA THR A 153 3.17 0.42 16.10
C THR A 153 3.11 0.71 17.60
N PRO A 154 2.82 1.95 18.03
CA PRO A 154 2.77 2.31 19.45
C PRO A 154 1.82 1.46 20.31
N TYR A 155 0.89 0.73 19.70
CA TYR A 155 -0.16 -0.04 20.37
C TYR A 155 -0.16 -1.53 19.99
N ARG A 156 0.70 -1.97 19.07
CA ARG A 156 0.74 -3.38 18.64
C ARG A 156 2.15 -3.79 18.20
N PRO A 157 2.70 -4.88 18.75
CA PRO A 157 3.98 -5.43 18.29
C PRO A 157 3.87 -5.97 16.85
N ALA A 158 5.00 -6.01 16.15
CA ALA A 158 5.10 -6.67 14.87
C ALA A 158 4.82 -8.18 15.01
N LEU A 159 4.04 -8.75 14.09
CA LEU A 159 3.89 -10.21 13.99
C LEU A 159 5.19 -10.85 13.52
N SER A 160 5.37 -12.15 13.78
CA SER A 160 6.43 -12.92 13.13
C SER A 160 6.17 -13.00 11.62
N GLU A 161 7.21 -13.28 10.84
CA GLU A 161 7.05 -13.50 9.40
C GLU A 161 6.11 -14.67 9.11
N GLN A 162 6.25 -15.77 9.87
CA GLN A 162 5.42 -16.96 9.74
C GLN A 162 3.95 -16.64 9.99
N ASP A 163 3.65 -15.88 11.04
CA ASP A 163 2.28 -15.48 11.37
C ASP A 163 1.69 -14.54 10.31
N ALA A 164 2.46 -13.56 9.84
CA ALA A 164 2.02 -12.64 8.79
C ALA A 164 1.73 -13.39 7.48
N VAL A 165 2.59 -14.34 7.08
CA VAL A 165 2.35 -15.20 5.91
C VAL A 165 1.09 -16.06 6.11
N ALA A 166 0.93 -16.68 7.28
CA ALA A 166 -0.26 -17.48 7.59
C ALA A 166 -1.54 -16.65 7.51
N HIS A 167 -1.54 -15.42 7.99
CA HIS A 167 -2.67 -14.48 7.87
C HIS A 167 -3.00 -14.17 6.41
N ILE A 168 -2.01 -13.89 5.57
CA ILE A 168 -2.24 -13.65 4.12
C ILE A 168 -2.83 -14.91 3.46
N GLN A 169 -2.32 -16.09 3.78
CA GLN A 169 -2.83 -17.36 3.26
C GLN A 169 -4.28 -17.63 3.66
N GLN A 170 -4.61 -17.45 4.95
CA GLN A 170 -5.96 -17.63 5.47
C GLN A 170 -6.96 -16.63 4.88
N GLY A 171 -6.50 -15.42 4.54
CA GLY A 171 -7.31 -14.38 3.91
C GLY A 171 -7.57 -14.60 2.41
N ALA A 172 -6.97 -15.60 1.77
CA ALA A 172 -7.14 -15.84 0.33
C ALA A 172 -8.60 -16.18 -0.01
N GLY A 173 -9.16 -15.48 -0.99
CA GLY A 173 -10.54 -15.67 -1.43
C GLY A 173 -11.60 -14.96 -0.58
N ALA A 174 -11.19 -14.29 0.50
CA ALA A 174 -12.04 -13.42 1.30
C ALA A 174 -11.48 -12.00 1.35
N LEU A 175 -10.30 -11.83 1.94
CA LEU A 175 -9.63 -10.54 2.03
C LEU A 175 -8.82 -10.24 0.77
N PHE A 176 -8.15 -11.25 0.22
CA PHE A 176 -7.16 -11.10 -0.84
C PHE A 176 -7.50 -11.95 -2.06
N ASP A 177 -7.12 -11.48 -3.26
CA ASP A 177 -7.21 -12.29 -4.48
C ASP A 177 -6.33 -13.55 -4.36
N PRO A 178 -6.89 -14.76 -4.49
CA PRO A 178 -6.12 -16.01 -4.40
C PRO A 178 -4.91 -16.08 -5.35
N ARG A 179 -5.01 -15.49 -6.55
CA ARG A 179 -3.91 -15.45 -7.52
C ARG A 179 -2.77 -14.56 -7.05
N VAL A 180 -3.11 -13.42 -6.42
CA VAL A 180 -2.12 -12.49 -5.87
C VAL A 180 -1.44 -13.11 -4.66
N VAL A 181 -2.19 -13.79 -3.79
CA VAL A 181 -1.62 -14.55 -2.66
C VAL A 181 -0.67 -15.63 -3.16
N ALA A 182 -1.05 -16.40 -4.18
CA ALA A 182 -0.18 -17.42 -4.76
C ALA A 182 1.14 -16.84 -5.32
N ALA A 183 1.09 -15.66 -5.96
CA ALA A 183 2.28 -14.96 -6.42
C ALA A 183 3.14 -14.45 -5.25
N PHE A 184 2.51 -13.86 -4.23
CA PHE A 184 3.19 -13.41 -3.00
C PHE A 184 3.98 -14.53 -2.33
N LEU A 185 3.39 -15.71 -2.17
CA LEU A 185 4.06 -16.84 -1.51
C LEU A 185 5.31 -17.34 -2.25
N LYS A 186 5.39 -17.12 -3.56
CA LYS A 186 6.59 -17.47 -4.33
C LYS A 186 7.72 -16.45 -4.17
N VAL A 187 7.36 -15.16 -4.05
CA VAL A 187 8.34 -14.07 -4.04
C VAL A 187 8.74 -13.61 -2.64
N GLN A 188 7.88 -13.75 -1.63
CA GLN A 188 8.20 -13.30 -0.28
C GLN A 188 9.47 -13.95 0.31
N PRO A 189 9.71 -15.27 0.15
CA PRO A 189 10.90 -15.92 0.73
C PRO A 189 12.23 -15.45 0.16
N ILE A 190 12.21 -14.85 -1.06
CA ILE A 190 13.42 -14.36 -1.74
C ILE A 190 13.65 -12.86 -1.52
N LEU A 191 12.69 -12.16 -0.91
CA LEU A 191 12.80 -10.73 -0.63
C LEU A 191 13.43 -10.52 0.73
N GLN A 192 14.57 -9.86 0.76
CA GLN A 192 15.09 -9.24 1.97
C GLN A 192 14.65 -7.77 1.95
N PRO A 193 13.62 -7.38 2.73
CA PRO A 193 13.21 -5.99 2.77
C PRO A 193 14.33 -5.11 3.33
N VAL A 194 14.59 -3.99 2.67
CA VAL A 194 15.51 -2.95 3.14
C VAL A 194 15.02 -2.42 4.49
N GLY A 195 15.92 -2.26 5.47
CA GLY A 195 15.63 -1.60 6.75
C GLY A 195 14.99 -2.47 7.83
N ARG A 196 15.15 -3.80 7.79
CA ARG A 196 14.93 -4.70 8.93
C ARG A 196 16.28 -5.31 9.34
N GLU A 197 17.07 -4.53 10.08
CA GLU A 197 18.24 -5.05 10.83
C GLU A 197 17.81 -5.51 12.21
#